data_AF-A0A531NBW2-F1
#
_entry.id   AF-A0A531NBW2-F1
#
_cell.length_a   1.000
_cell.length_b   1.000
_cell.length_c   1.000
_cell.angle_alpha   90.00
_cell.angle_beta   90.00
_cell.angle_gamma   90.00
#
_symmetry.space_group_name_H-M   'P 1'
#
loop_
_entity.id
_entity.type
_entity.pdbx_description
1 polymer ?
#
loop_
_entity_poly.entity_id
_entity_poly.type
_entity_poly.pdbx_seq_one_letter_code
_entity_poly.pdbx_strand_id
1 'polypeptide(L)'
;MLKCENAECDFTRDRHLPVLVVDEPIYRRLPAFLIATVDKFASLPWIGKSGAFFGHVDRHDPDKGFFGASEPGEGRPFGNGHRLDPPDLVIQDELHLISGPLGTAAALYETAIDLLSSRPGLHGLIRPKIVASTATVRRAEKQIAALFDRSETAVFPPPGIHRTDSFFASTVPSAREPARLYVGVASQGRGLKLLFLRSMQTLLAGAQALTSSPTQEGEDPADPYLTVLTYFNALRELWGRSSHLLRTPLLPAGG
;
A
#
# COMPACT_ATOMS: atom_id res chain seq x y z
N MET A 1 -11.83 3.61 -21.51
CA MET A 1 -12.02 4.85 -20.72
C MET A 1 -12.90 4.52 -19.52
N LEU A 2 -12.55 4.99 -18.33
CA LEU A 2 -13.26 4.67 -17.09
C LEU A 2 -14.46 5.61 -16.90
N LYS A 3 -15.59 5.07 -16.48
CA LYS A 3 -16.83 5.81 -16.21
C LYS A 3 -17.39 5.40 -14.85
N CYS A 4 -18.10 6.31 -14.22
CA CYS A 4 -18.90 5.96 -13.05
C CYS A 4 -20.22 5.30 -13.50
N GLU A 5 -20.60 4.20 -12.86
CA GLU A 5 -21.88 3.51 -13.12
C GLU A 5 -23.07 4.25 -12.50
N ASN A 6 -22.83 5.10 -11.49
CA ASN A 6 -23.87 5.91 -10.90
C ASN A 6 -24.33 7.00 -11.89
N ALA A 7 -25.64 6.98 -12.22
CA ALA A 7 -26.25 7.93 -13.14
C ALA A 7 -26.28 9.38 -12.62
N GLU A 8 -26.14 9.59 -11.31
CA GLU A 8 -26.05 10.91 -10.67
C GLU A 8 -24.62 11.44 -10.58
N CYS A 9 -23.62 10.64 -10.95
CA CYS A 9 -22.23 11.08 -10.91
C CYS A 9 -21.90 11.98 -12.10
N ASP A 10 -21.16 13.07 -11.86
CA ASP A 10 -20.65 13.98 -12.90
C ASP A 10 -19.80 13.28 -13.98
N PHE A 11 -19.20 12.13 -13.66
CA PHE A 11 -18.35 11.34 -14.55
C PHE A 11 -19.07 10.14 -15.17
N THR A 12 -20.30 10.36 -15.62
CA THR A 12 -21.12 9.38 -16.32
C THR A 12 -21.33 9.75 -17.80
N ARG A 13 -21.94 8.83 -18.58
CA ARG A 13 -22.24 8.98 -20.02
C ARG A 13 -21.00 9.37 -20.84
N ASP A 14 -20.95 10.59 -21.37
CA ASP A 14 -19.88 11.07 -22.25
C ASP A 14 -18.71 11.70 -21.49
N ARG A 15 -18.87 11.94 -20.18
CA ARG A 15 -17.84 12.52 -19.32
C ARG A 15 -17.11 11.41 -18.56
N HIS A 16 -15.90 11.10 -18.99
CA HIS A 16 -15.10 10.02 -18.43
C HIS A 16 -14.29 10.51 -17.22
N LEU A 17 -13.94 9.59 -16.32
CA LEU A 17 -12.98 9.86 -15.26
C LEU A 17 -11.63 10.26 -15.88
N PRO A 18 -10.98 11.35 -15.40
CA PRO A 18 -9.71 11.83 -15.93
C PRO A 18 -8.53 10.97 -15.42
N VAL A 19 -8.65 9.65 -15.56
CA VAL A 19 -7.69 8.66 -15.07
C VAL A 19 -6.98 8.01 -16.24
N LEU A 20 -5.65 8.05 -16.20
CA LEU A 20 -4.77 7.40 -17.18
C LEU A 20 -4.17 6.16 -16.53
N VAL A 21 -4.38 5.00 -17.14
CA VAL A 21 -3.93 3.70 -16.61
C VAL A 21 -2.88 3.02 -17.49
N VAL A 22 -2.63 3.56 -18.67
CA VAL A 22 -1.67 3.03 -19.65
C VAL A 22 -0.47 3.94 -19.68
N ASP A 23 0.74 3.37 -19.71
CA ASP A 23 1.99 4.12 -19.57
C ASP A 23 2.18 5.14 -20.72
N GLU A 24 1.90 4.77 -21.98
CA GLU A 24 2.05 5.65 -23.15
C GLU A 24 1.32 7.00 -23.01
N PRO A 25 0.01 7.06 -22.73
CA PRO A 25 -0.67 8.34 -22.52
C PRO A 25 -0.23 9.06 -21.24
N ILE A 26 0.27 8.36 -20.22
CA ILE A 26 0.80 9.01 -19.00
C ILE A 26 2.05 9.82 -19.33
N TYR A 27 3.01 9.25 -20.06
CA TYR A 27 4.22 9.98 -20.49
C TYR A 27 3.90 11.15 -21.44
N ARG A 28 2.81 11.07 -22.20
CA ARG A 28 2.39 12.11 -23.15
C ARG A 28 1.62 13.25 -22.50
N ARG A 29 0.70 12.94 -21.58
CA ARG A 29 -0.24 13.93 -21.03
C ARG A 29 0.27 14.57 -19.75
N LEU A 30 1.23 13.94 -19.06
CA LEU A 30 1.83 14.41 -17.81
C LEU A 30 0.75 14.79 -16.78
N PRO A 31 0.05 13.78 -16.21
CA PRO A 31 -1.02 14.04 -15.26
C PRO A 31 -0.48 14.78 -14.03
N ALA A 32 -1.31 15.65 -13.45
CA ALA A 32 -0.97 16.40 -12.24
C ALA A 32 -0.80 15.52 -10.99
N PHE A 33 -1.33 14.30 -11.01
CA PHE A 33 -1.23 13.34 -9.92
C PHE A 33 -0.91 11.96 -10.48
N LEU A 34 0.18 11.35 -10.01
CA LEU A 34 0.63 10.03 -10.43
C LEU A 34 0.61 9.09 -9.23
N ILE A 35 -0.01 7.92 -9.42
CA ILE A 35 0.01 6.83 -8.44
C ILE A 35 0.82 5.70 -9.04
N ALA A 36 1.85 5.26 -8.33
CA ALA A 36 2.69 4.15 -8.73
C ALA A 36 3.20 3.41 -7.49
N THR A 37 3.56 2.16 -7.70
CA THR A 37 4.26 1.35 -6.69
C THR A 37 5.78 1.56 -6.83
N VAL A 38 6.53 1.34 -5.75
CA VAL A 38 7.99 1.58 -5.72
C VAL A 38 8.75 0.78 -6.78
N ASP A 39 8.26 -0.40 -7.16
CA ASP A 39 8.87 -1.20 -8.23
C ASP A 39 8.81 -0.53 -9.60
N LYS A 40 7.82 0.33 -9.86
CA LYS A 40 7.76 1.12 -11.11
C LYS A 40 8.90 2.13 -11.21
N PHE A 41 9.52 2.53 -10.10
CA PHE A 41 10.69 3.40 -10.15
C PHE A 41 11.92 2.71 -10.75
N ALA A 42 11.98 1.38 -10.68
CA ALA A 42 13.08 0.61 -11.26
C ALA A 42 13.14 0.70 -12.80
N SER A 43 12.01 1.00 -13.46
CA SER A 43 11.96 1.15 -14.91
C SER A 43 12.30 2.56 -15.39
N LEU A 44 12.23 3.59 -14.52
CA LEU A 44 12.46 4.99 -14.91
C LEU A 44 13.78 5.21 -15.67
N PRO A 45 14.94 4.66 -15.24
CA PRO A 45 16.21 4.89 -15.95
C PRO A 45 16.24 4.31 -17.38
N TRP A 46 15.39 3.32 -17.66
CA TRP A 46 15.35 2.62 -18.96
C TRP A 46 14.35 3.25 -19.93
N ILE A 47 13.44 4.08 -19.42
CA ILE A 47 12.38 4.70 -20.21
C ILE A 47 12.71 6.19 -20.33
N GLY A 48 13.34 6.60 -21.44
CA GLY A 48 13.72 8.00 -21.66
C GLY A 48 12.54 8.99 -21.57
N LYS A 49 11.33 8.54 -21.94
CA LYS A 49 10.09 9.32 -21.83
C LYS A 49 9.73 9.73 -20.40
N SER A 50 10.26 9.02 -19.39
CA SER A 50 10.02 9.33 -17.98
C SER A 50 10.63 10.67 -17.55
N GLY A 51 11.65 11.17 -18.26
CA GLY A 51 12.22 12.49 -18.02
C GLY A 51 11.19 13.62 -18.11
N ALA A 52 10.12 13.42 -18.89
CA ALA A 52 9.04 14.38 -19.01
C ALA A 52 8.31 14.65 -17.69
N PHE A 53 8.26 13.68 -16.76
CA PHE A 53 7.69 13.89 -15.43
C PHE A 53 8.44 14.93 -14.61
N PHE A 54 9.75 15.06 -14.84
CA PHE A 54 10.64 15.95 -14.10
C PHE A 54 10.89 17.28 -14.84
N GLY A 55 9.98 17.65 -15.75
CA GLY A 55 10.08 18.90 -16.51
C GLY A 55 11.07 18.87 -17.68
N HIS A 56 11.65 17.71 -18.03
CA HIS A 56 12.50 17.55 -19.21
C HIS A 56 11.69 17.40 -20.50
N VAL A 57 10.90 18.43 -20.80
CA VAL A 57 10.05 18.55 -21.99
C VAL A 57 10.53 19.72 -22.83
N ASP A 58 10.72 19.50 -24.13
CA ASP A 58 11.20 20.52 -25.08
C ASP A 58 10.19 20.84 -26.18
N ARG A 59 9.22 19.96 -26.42
CA ARG A 59 8.23 20.08 -27.49
C ARG A 59 6.84 19.66 -27.04
N HIS A 60 5.83 20.26 -27.65
CA HIS A 60 4.43 19.97 -27.39
C HIS A 60 3.61 20.00 -28.68
N ASP A 61 2.66 19.09 -28.78
CA ASP A 61 1.65 19.03 -29.83
C ASP A 61 0.25 18.98 -29.17
N PRO A 62 -0.71 19.83 -29.57
CA PRO A 62 -2.04 19.86 -28.95
C PRO A 62 -2.80 18.53 -29.00
N ASP A 63 -2.56 17.72 -30.03
CA ASP A 63 -3.29 16.46 -30.25
C ASP A 63 -2.53 15.26 -29.63
N LYS A 64 -1.19 15.30 -29.66
CA LYS A 64 -0.34 14.18 -29.21
C LYS A 64 0.21 14.33 -27.79
N GLY A 65 0.34 15.55 -27.28
CA GLY A 65 0.87 15.86 -25.95
C GLY A 65 2.34 16.31 -25.93
N PHE A 66 3.03 16.02 -24.83
CA PHE A 66 4.41 16.44 -24.56
C PHE A 66 5.46 15.46 -25.11
N PHE A 67 6.62 16.01 -25.46
CA PHE A 67 7.78 15.28 -25.96
C PHE A 67 9.06 15.79 -25.29
N GLY A 68 9.97 14.86 -25.00
CA GLY A 68 11.30 15.16 -24.47
C GLY A 68 12.42 14.88 -25.47
N ALA A 69 13.65 15.08 -25.01
CA ALA A 69 14.86 14.91 -25.82
C ALA A 69 15.11 13.46 -26.30
N SER A 70 14.54 12.46 -25.61
CA SER A 70 14.70 11.04 -25.97
C SER A 70 13.84 10.61 -27.17
N GLU A 71 13.04 11.51 -27.73
CA GLU A 71 12.05 11.19 -28.75
C GLU A 71 12.31 11.94 -30.07
N PRO A 72 11.91 11.35 -31.22
CA PRO A 72 12.06 11.99 -32.54
C PRO A 72 11.36 13.35 -32.60
N GLY A 73 11.80 14.21 -33.53
CA GLY A 73 11.49 15.64 -33.62
C GLY A 73 10.04 16.03 -33.97
N GLU A 74 9.07 15.38 -33.35
CA GLU A 74 7.65 15.70 -33.41
C GLU A 74 7.26 16.81 -32.43
N GLY A 75 6.21 17.54 -32.76
CA GLY A 75 5.71 18.66 -31.96
C GLY A 75 6.41 19.98 -32.24
N ARG A 76 5.90 21.05 -31.63
CA ARG A 76 6.46 22.41 -31.74
C ARG A 76 7.26 22.73 -30.48
N PRO A 77 8.30 23.59 -30.55
CA PRO A 77 9.04 24.02 -29.38
C PRO A 77 8.11 24.46 -28.25
N PHE A 78 8.26 23.84 -27.09
CA PHE A 78 7.45 24.10 -25.91
C PHE A 78 8.02 25.28 -25.14
N GLY A 79 7.12 26.10 -24.58
CA GLY A 79 7.46 26.98 -23.48
C GLY A 79 7.82 28.43 -23.81
N ASN A 80 8.19 28.84 -25.02
CA ASN A 80 8.62 30.24 -25.28
C ASN A 80 9.64 30.78 -24.21
N GLY A 81 10.43 29.89 -23.58
CA GLY A 81 11.30 30.20 -22.42
C GLY A 81 10.85 29.62 -21.08
N HIS A 82 9.62 29.11 -20.96
CA HIS A 82 9.06 28.42 -19.80
C HIS A 82 9.38 26.91 -19.81
N ARG A 83 9.49 26.32 -18.62
CA ARG A 83 9.63 24.88 -18.40
C ARG A 83 8.49 24.39 -17.51
N LEU A 84 8.13 23.12 -17.64
CA LEU A 84 7.24 22.50 -16.66
C LEU A 84 8.01 22.35 -15.35
N ASP A 85 7.33 22.64 -14.25
CA ASP A 85 7.86 22.33 -12.93
C ASP A 85 7.83 20.82 -12.71
N PRO A 86 8.85 20.25 -12.06
CA PRO A 86 8.81 18.86 -11.63
C PRO A 86 7.84 18.67 -10.46
N PRO A 87 7.58 17.42 -10.01
CA PRO A 87 6.70 17.14 -8.90
C PRO A 87 7.19 17.82 -7.61
N ASP A 88 6.28 18.47 -6.89
CA ASP A 88 6.57 19.21 -5.67
C ASP A 88 6.06 18.52 -4.40
N LEU A 89 5.25 17.46 -4.54
CA LEU A 89 4.69 16.66 -3.45
C LEU A 89 4.81 15.16 -3.74
N VAL A 90 5.42 14.43 -2.82
CA VAL A 90 5.48 12.96 -2.79
C VAL A 90 4.70 12.45 -1.60
N ILE A 91 3.71 11.58 -1.85
CA ILE A 91 2.93 10.92 -0.81
C ILE A 91 3.31 9.44 -0.79
N GLN A 92 3.95 9.01 0.30
CA GLN A 92 4.32 7.61 0.51
C GLN A 92 3.32 6.94 1.44
N ASP A 93 2.55 5.99 0.90
CA ASP A 93 1.68 5.17 1.74
C ASP A 93 2.43 3.97 2.32
N GLU A 94 1.97 3.49 3.47
CA GLU A 94 2.50 2.33 4.18
C GLU A 94 4.03 2.30 4.33
N LEU A 95 4.60 3.41 4.81
CA LEU A 95 6.05 3.57 4.99
C LEU A 95 6.69 2.43 5.80
N HIS A 96 5.95 1.82 6.72
CA HIS A 96 6.43 0.70 7.53
C HIS A 96 6.80 -0.55 6.71
N LEU A 97 6.27 -0.70 5.50
CA LEU A 97 6.59 -1.79 4.58
C LEU A 97 7.95 -1.58 3.89
N ILE A 98 8.41 -0.33 3.80
CA ILE A 98 9.67 0.04 3.14
C ILE A 98 10.78 0.11 4.19
N SER A 99 11.20 -1.07 4.66
CA SER A 99 12.24 -1.21 5.68
C SER A 99 13.25 -2.31 5.34
N GLY A 100 14.37 -2.35 6.06
CA GLY A 100 15.42 -3.34 5.86
C GLY A 100 16.00 -3.31 4.44
N PRO A 101 16.23 -4.47 3.80
CA PRO A 101 16.82 -4.53 2.45
C PRO A 101 15.99 -3.82 1.36
N LEU A 102 14.66 -3.90 1.46
CA LEU A 102 13.77 -3.22 0.52
C LEU A 102 13.88 -1.70 0.67
N GLY A 103 13.98 -1.22 1.91
CA GLY A 103 14.21 0.20 2.20
C GLY A 103 15.51 0.72 1.60
N THR A 104 16.60 -0.04 1.66
CA THR A 104 17.87 0.37 1.04
C THR A 104 17.74 0.54 -0.49
N ALA A 105 17.05 -0.37 -1.17
CA ALA A 105 16.84 -0.25 -2.61
C ALA A 105 15.91 0.92 -2.95
N ALA A 106 14.83 1.09 -2.20
CA ALA A 106 13.90 2.21 -2.35
C ALA A 106 14.62 3.56 -2.18
N ALA A 107 15.46 3.70 -1.15
CA ALA A 107 16.21 4.93 -0.87
C ALA A 107 17.05 5.42 -2.07
N LEU A 108 17.62 4.50 -2.86
CA LEU A 108 18.39 4.87 -4.07
C LEU A 108 17.49 5.53 -5.12
N TYR A 109 16.30 4.97 -5.36
CA TYR A 109 15.33 5.54 -6.29
C TYR A 109 14.75 6.84 -5.76
N GLU A 110 14.41 6.91 -4.47
CA GLU A 110 13.91 8.12 -3.83
C GLU A 110 14.92 9.26 -3.91
N THR A 111 16.21 8.97 -3.71
CA THR A 111 17.28 9.97 -3.87
C THR A 111 17.33 10.51 -5.31
N ALA A 112 17.20 9.63 -6.31
CA ALA A 112 17.18 10.06 -7.71
C ALA A 112 15.94 10.90 -8.04
N ILE A 113 14.76 10.48 -7.59
CA ILE A 113 13.49 11.22 -7.75
C ILE A 113 13.57 12.57 -7.06
N ASP A 114 14.11 12.63 -5.85
CA ASP A 114 14.29 13.86 -5.10
C ASP A 114 15.19 14.86 -5.84
N LEU A 115 16.32 14.40 -6.37
CA LEU A 115 17.25 15.23 -7.15
C LEU A 115 16.62 15.72 -8.45
N LEU A 116 15.96 14.83 -9.20
CA LEU A 116 15.28 15.19 -10.45
C LEU A 116 14.07 16.12 -10.21
N SER A 117 13.47 16.04 -9.03
CA SER A 117 12.36 16.90 -8.63
C SER A 117 12.79 18.19 -7.96
N SER A 118 14.09 18.37 -7.74
CA SER A 118 14.63 19.56 -7.11
C SER A 118 14.85 20.68 -8.11
N ARG A 119 14.47 21.90 -7.72
CA ARG A 119 14.61 23.09 -8.58
C ARG A 119 15.28 24.26 -7.85
N PRO A 120 15.97 25.17 -8.55
CA PRO A 120 16.52 26.37 -7.93
C PRO A 120 15.40 27.28 -7.42
N GLY A 121 15.52 27.73 -6.17
CA GLY A 121 14.66 28.74 -5.55
C GLY A 121 15.46 29.95 -5.08
N LEU A 122 14.74 30.97 -4.59
CA LEU A 122 15.32 32.24 -4.14
C LEU A 122 16.31 32.07 -2.97
N HIS A 123 16.08 31.09 -2.11
CA HIS A 123 16.85 30.85 -0.88
C HIS A 123 17.60 29.51 -0.88
N GLY A 124 17.80 28.90 -2.05
CA GLY A 124 18.46 27.61 -2.20
C GLY A 124 17.64 26.61 -3.01
N LEU A 125 18.00 25.34 -2.92
CA LEU A 125 17.35 24.26 -3.65
C LEU A 125 15.96 23.95 -3.04
N ILE A 126 14.91 24.02 -3.85
CA ILE A 126 13.56 23.59 -3.49
C ILE A 126 13.45 22.11 -3.79
N ARG A 127 13.36 21.28 -2.74
CA ARG A 127 13.12 19.83 -2.83
C ARG A 127 11.63 19.52 -2.71
N PRO A 128 11.14 18.38 -3.23
CA PRO A 128 9.74 18.00 -3.05
C PRO A 128 9.38 17.83 -1.56
N LYS A 129 8.16 18.19 -1.21
CA LYS A 129 7.56 17.91 0.09
C LYS A 129 7.20 16.44 0.17
N ILE A 130 7.53 15.81 1.30
CA ILE A 130 7.24 14.40 1.53
C ILE A 130 6.18 14.29 2.63
N VAL A 131 5.13 13.54 2.36
CA VAL A 131 4.09 13.16 3.31
C VAL A 131 4.02 11.65 3.32
N ALA A 132 4.19 11.04 4.49
CA ALA A 132 4.18 9.59 4.60
C ALA A 132 3.09 9.13 5.58
N SER A 133 2.34 8.10 5.18
CA SER A 133 1.40 7.37 6.03
C SER A 133 2.08 6.12 6.59
N THR A 134 1.84 5.82 7.86
CA THR A 134 2.38 4.61 8.51
C THR A 134 1.52 4.16 9.68
N ALA A 135 1.27 2.85 9.76
CA ALA A 135 0.67 2.22 10.93
C ALA A 135 1.61 2.21 12.15
N THR A 136 2.93 2.38 11.96
CA THR A 136 3.91 2.36 13.05
C THR A 136 4.82 3.58 13.01
N VAL A 137 4.80 4.37 14.08
CA VAL A 137 5.53 5.65 14.17
C VAL A 137 6.89 5.50 14.89
N ARG A 138 7.26 4.27 15.30
CA ARG A 138 8.50 4.04 16.03
C ARG A 138 9.71 4.38 15.16
N ARG A 139 10.55 5.31 15.63
CA ARG A 139 11.79 5.76 14.96
C ARG A 139 11.54 6.35 13.56
N ALA A 140 10.38 6.96 13.33
CA ALA A 140 10.03 7.60 12.05
C ALA A 140 11.12 8.55 11.54
N GLU A 141 11.70 9.38 12.41
CA GLU A 141 12.82 10.27 12.08
C GLU A 141 14.01 9.54 11.44
N LYS A 142 14.43 8.41 12.02
CA LYS A 142 15.58 7.65 11.50
C LYS A 142 15.24 6.98 10.16
N GLN A 143 14.01 6.50 10.01
CA GLN A 143 13.57 5.87 8.77
C GLN A 143 13.45 6.91 7.66
N ILE A 144 12.86 8.06 7.93
CA ILE A 144 12.72 9.16 6.98
C ILE A 144 14.09 9.72 6.59
N ALA A 145 15.00 9.92 7.55
CA ALA A 145 16.37 10.32 7.24
C ALA A 145 17.08 9.31 6.35
N ALA A 146 16.91 8.01 6.59
CA ALA A 146 17.55 6.95 5.81
C ALA A 146 16.95 6.77 4.40
N LEU A 147 15.65 6.98 4.23
CA LEU A 147 14.96 6.79 2.95
C LEU A 147 15.00 8.04 2.07
N PHE A 148 14.80 9.21 2.67
CA PHE A 148 14.52 10.45 1.95
C PHE A 148 15.54 11.56 2.21
N ASP A 149 16.58 11.30 3.01
CA ASP A 149 17.60 12.30 3.33
C ASP A 149 16.96 13.60 3.90
N ARG A 150 16.04 13.45 4.86
CA ARG A 150 15.41 14.55 5.58
C ARG A 150 15.82 14.54 7.05
N SER A 151 16.42 15.63 7.51
CA SER A 151 16.82 15.82 8.91
C SER A 151 15.65 16.19 9.82
N GLU A 152 14.59 16.78 9.28
CA GLU A 152 13.42 17.24 10.02
C GLU A 152 12.20 16.37 9.69
N THR A 153 11.54 15.86 10.72
CA THR A 153 10.32 15.05 10.61
C THR A 153 9.27 15.58 11.57
N ALA A 154 8.07 15.84 11.07
CA ALA A 154 6.91 16.15 11.89
C ALA A 154 5.96 14.95 11.87
N VAL A 155 5.53 14.50 13.06
CA VAL A 155 4.55 13.43 13.21
C VAL A 155 3.19 14.04 13.49
N PHE A 156 2.20 13.69 12.66
CA PHE A 156 0.80 14.05 12.85
C PHE A 156 -0.07 12.79 12.80
N PRO A 157 -1.00 12.60 13.76
CA PRO A 157 -1.18 13.40 14.98
C PRO A 157 0.01 13.31 15.94
N PRO A 158 0.22 14.30 16.82
CA PRO A 158 1.19 14.15 17.90
C PRO A 158 0.77 12.99 18.84
N PRO A 159 1.72 12.32 19.49
CA PRO A 159 1.40 11.27 20.45
C PRO A 159 0.53 11.81 21.58
N GLY A 160 -0.55 11.09 21.92
CA GLY A 160 -1.42 11.41 23.05
C GLY A 160 -0.71 11.28 24.40
N ILE A 161 -1.24 11.95 25.42
CA ILE A 161 -0.69 11.93 26.79
C ILE A 161 -0.75 10.52 27.39
N HIS A 162 -1.79 9.76 27.06
CA HIS A 162 -2.01 8.41 27.58
C HIS A 162 -2.02 7.39 26.44
N ARG A 163 -1.32 6.27 26.62
CA ARG A 163 -1.35 5.16 25.64
C ARG A 163 -2.75 4.58 25.41
N THR A 164 -3.67 4.79 26.35
CA THR A 164 -5.05 4.32 26.29
C THR A 164 -5.99 5.31 25.64
N ASP A 165 -5.52 6.51 25.29
CA ASP A 165 -6.32 7.54 24.65
C ASP A 165 -5.45 8.37 23.69
N SER A 166 -5.62 8.09 22.41
CA SER A 166 -4.79 8.63 21.32
C SER A 166 -5.55 9.59 20.41
N PHE A 167 -6.70 10.14 20.85
CA PHE A 167 -7.66 10.92 20.04
C PHE A 167 -8.36 10.11 18.92
N PHE A 168 -7.66 9.21 18.24
CA PHE A 168 -8.22 8.29 17.23
C PHE A 168 -8.83 7.03 17.83
N ALA A 169 -8.29 6.58 18.96
CA ALA A 169 -8.77 5.39 19.65
C ALA A 169 -8.60 5.54 21.17
N SER A 170 -9.62 5.10 21.91
CA SER A 170 -9.62 4.97 23.36
C SER A 170 -9.77 3.50 23.78
N THR A 171 -8.96 3.04 24.72
CA THR A 171 -9.09 1.70 25.30
C THR A 171 -10.24 1.70 26.31
N VAL A 172 -11.23 0.83 26.09
CA VAL A 172 -12.35 0.60 27.02
C VAL A 172 -12.18 -0.72 27.78
N PRO A 173 -12.66 -0.81 29.03
CA PRO A 173 -12.67 -2.06 29.77
C PRO A 173 -13.51 -3.14 29.08
N SER A 174 -13.14 -4.41 29.27
CA SER A 174 -13.87 -5.57 28.69
C SER A 174 -15.31 -5.71 29.18
N ALA A 175 -15.64 -5.08 30.31
CA ALA A 175 -17.01 -5.01 30.83
C ALA A 175 -17.93 -4.11 29.98
N ARG A 176 -17.36 -3.18 29.20
CA ARG A 176 -18.11 -2.28 28.31
C ARG A 176 -18.18 -2.82 26.88
N GLU A 177 -17.06 -3.33 26.37
CA GLU A 177 -16.97 -3.93 25.05
C GLU A 177 -16.23 -5.27 25.12
N PRO A 178 -16.73 -6.35 24.48
CA PRO A 178 -16.06 -7.64 24.46
C PRO A 178 -14.62 -7.53 23.94
N ALA A 179 -13.65 -7.92 24.76
CA ALA A 179 -12.23 -7.88 24.38
C ALA A 179 -11.85 -9.05 23.45
N ARG A 180 -10.83 -8.84 22.62
CA ARG A 180 -10.22 -9.90 21.81
C ARG A 180 -9.29 -10.75 22.68
N LEU A 181 -9.50 -12.07 22.69
CA LEU A 181 -8.60 -13.02 23.34
C LEU A 181 -7.46 -13.40 22.38
N TYR A 182 -6.22 -13.13 22.78
CA TYR A 182 -5.02 -13.56 22.05
C TYR A 182 -4.41 -14.76 22.76
N VAL A 183 -4.32 -15.90 22.07
CA VAL A 183 -3.74 -17.14 22.60
C VAL A 183 -2.47 -17.48 21.81
N GLY A 184 -1.34 -17.57 22.50
CA GLY A 184 -0.08 -18.05 21.94
C GLY A 184 0.05 -19.56 22.14
N VAL A 185 0.13 -20.33 21.05
CA VAL A 185 0.38 -21.78 21.12
C VAL A 185 1.85 -22.03 20.77
N ALA A 186 2.59 -22.66 21.67
CA ALA A 186 4.00 -23.02 21.46
C ALA A 186 4.16 -24.54 21.42
N SER A 187 4.89 -25.06 20.42
CA SER A 187 5.22 -26.49 20.34
C SER A 187 6.72 -26.70 20.16
N GLN A 188 7.42 -27.02 21.25
CA GLN A 188 8.84 -27.32 21.21
C GLN A 188 9.11 -28.58 20.39
N GLY A 189 10.10 -28.53 19.48
CA GLY A 189 10.51 -29.68 18.66
C GLY A 189 9.51 -30.14 17.59
N ARG A 190 8.39 -29.43 17.39
CA ARG A 190 7.43 -29.72 16.33
C ARG A 190 7.39 -28.58 15.32
N GLY A 191 7.32 -28.93 14.03
CA GLY A 191 7.22 -27.93 12.97
C GLY A 191 5.90 -27.16 13.04
N LEU A 192 5.95 -25.87 12.71
CA LEU A 192 4.79 -24.96 12.67
C LEU A 192 3.59 -25.54 11.91
N LYS A 193 3.82 -26.34 10.85
CA LYS A 193 2.74 -26.98 10.08
C LYS A 193 1.81 -27.85 10.93
N LEU A 194 2.37 -28.69 11.80
CA LEU A 194 1.57 -29.58 12.66
C LEU A 194 0.81 -28.76 13.72
N LEU A 195 1.47 -27.74 14.27
CA LEU A 195 0.86 -26.84 15.24
C LEU A 195 -0.36 -26.12 14.67
N PHE A 196 -0.24 -25.55 13.46
CA PHE A 196 -1.35 -24.90 12.77
C PHE A 196 -2.50 -25.87 12.51
N LEU A 197 -2.20 -27.04 11.91
CA LEU A 197 -3.22 -28.04 11.60
C LEU A 197 -3.99 -28.46 12.86
N ARG A 198 -3.28 -28.79 13.95
CA ARG A 198 -3.91 -29.20 15.21
C ARG A 198 -4.73 -28.09 15.82
N SER A 199 -4.23 -26.85 15.82
CA SER A 199 -4.96 -25.70 16.37
C SER A 199 -6.25 -25.44 15.59
N MET A 200 -6.19 -25.44 14.26
CA MET A 200 -7.37 -25.25 13.40
C MET A 200 -8.37 -26.39 13.55
N GLN A 201 -7.90 -27.65 13.55
CA GLN A 201 -8.75 -28.82 13.75
C GLN A 201 -9.47 -28.77 15.09
N THR A 202 -8.77 -28.44 16.17
CA THR A 202 -9.38 -28.33 17.50
C THR A 202 -10.42 -27.21 17.56
N LEU A 203 -10.15 -26.04 16.96
CA LEU A 203 -11.11 -24.94 16.90
C LEU A 203 -12.36 -25.30 16.09
N LEU A 204 -12.20 -25.85 14.89
CA LEU A 204 -13.31 -26.25 14.02
C LEU A 204 -14.11 -27.41 14.61
N ALA A 205 -13.45 -28.41 15.18
CA ALA A 205 -14.14 -29.52 15.84
C ALA A 205 -14.91 -29.04 17.08
N GLY A 206 -14.36 -28.09 17.84
CA GLY A 206 -15.05 -27.44 18.95
C GLY A 206 -16.28 -26.67 18.50
N ALA A 207 -16.15 -25.83 17.46
CA ALA A 207 -17.28 -25.11 16.88
C ALA A 207 -18.37 -26.06 16.36
N GLN A 208 -17.99 -27.11 15.61
CA GLN A 208 -18.92 -28.12 15.10
C GLN A 208 -19.67 -28.84 16.23
N ALA A 209 -18.99 -29.19 17.32
CA ALA A 209 -19.63 -29.85 18.46
C ALA A 209 -20.66 -28.94 19.15
N LEU A 210 -20.40 -27.63 19.19
CA LEU A 210 -21.32 -26.64 19.77
C LEU A 210 -22.55 -26.40 18.87
N THR A 211 -22.37 -26.31 17.55
CA THR A 211 -23.47 -26.25 16.57
C THR A 211 -24.38 -27.47 16.63
N SER A 212 -23.85 -28.65 16.97
CA SER A 212 -24.62 -29.89 17.08
C SER A 212 -25.43 -30.02 18.39
N SER A 213 -25.34 -29.05 19.31
CA SER A 213 -26.21 -29.00 20.50
C SER A 213 -27.39 -28.04 20.27
N PRO A 214 -28.64 -28.48 20.51
CA PRO A 214 -29.81 -27.62 20.34
C PRO A 214 -29.82 -26.50 21.39
N THR A 215 -29.59 -25.26 20.97
CA THR A 215 -29.86 -24.06 21.78
C THR A 215 -31.34 -23.68 21.66
N GLN A 216 -31.95 -23.25 22.77
CA GLN A 216 -33.40 -22.98 22.87
C GLN A 216 -33.89 -21.75 22.08
N GLU A 217 -33.00 -20.97 21.46
CA GLU A 217 -33.32 -19.63 20.92
C GLU A 217 -33.03 -19.46 19.41
N GLY A 218 -32.66 -20.51 18.68
CA GLY A 218 -32.50 -20.45 17.22
C GLY A 218 -31.26 -19.70 16.71
N GLU A 219 -30.47 -19.08 17.59
CA GLU A 219 -29.10 -18.64 17.29
C GLU A 219 -28.09 -19.75 17.61
N ASP A 220 -27.27 -20.10 16.62
CA ASP A 220 -26.10 -20.95 16.80
C ASP A 220 -24.92 -20.08 17.27
N PRO A 221 -24.51 -20.14 18.56
CA PRO A 221 -23.41 -19.34 19.06
C PRO A 221 -22.06 -19.70 18.41
N ALA A 222 -21.98 -20.83 17.70
CA ALA A 222 -20.78 -21.29 17.02
C ALA A 222 -20.68 -20.84 15.54
N ASP A 223 -21.74 -20.24 14.96
CA ASP A 223 -21.77 -19.79 13.56
C ASP A 223 -20.55 -18.93 13.15
N PRO A 224 -20.12 -17.92 13.96
CA PRO A 224 -18.93 -17.13 13.64
C PRO A 224 -17.61 -17.92 13.66
N TYR A 225 -17.60 -19.10 14.28
CA TYR A 225 -16.43 -19.95 14.50
C TYR A 225 -16.37 -21.17 13.58
N LEU A 226 -17.37 -21.35 12.70
CA LEU A 226 -17.37 -22.39 11.66
C LEU A 226 -16.33 -22.15 10.55
N THR A 227 -15.79 -20.94 10.47
CA THR A 227 -14.71 -20.59 9.53
C THR A 227 -13.47 -20.14 10.28
N VAL A 228 -12.30 -20.72 9.95
CA VAL A 228 -11.01 -20.28 10.49
C VAL A 228 -10.22 -19.52 9.43
N LEU A 229 -10.03 -18.22 9.65
CA LEU A 229 -9.17 -17.36 8.83
C LEU A 229 -7.74 -17.40 9.35
N THR A 230 -6.78 -17.69 8.47
CA THR A 230 -5.35 -17.76 8.83
C THR A 230 -4.52 -16.79 8.00
N TYR A 231 -3.58 -16.12 8.66
CA TYR A 231 -2.63 -15.20 8.06
C TYR A 231 -1.22 -15.78 8.12
N PHE A 232 -0.43 -15.53 7.07
CA PHE A 232 0.94 -16.01 6.96
C PHE A 232 1.86 -14.86 6.56
N ASN A 233 3.05 -14.80 7.16
CA ASN A 233 4.01 -13.73 6.89
C ASN A 233 4.77 -13.91 5.56
N ALA A 234 4.82 -15.11 4.98
CA ALA A 234 5.56 -15.36 3.75
C ALA A 234 4.83 -16.33 2.81
N LEU A 235 4.87 -16.03 1.50
CA LEU A 235 4.27 -16.88 0.44
C LEU A 235 4.83 -18.31 0.45
N ARG A 236 6.12 -18.50 0.77
CA ARG A 236 6.73 -19.84 0.90
C ARG A 236 6.02 -20.70 1.95
N GLU A 237 5.49 -20.07 2.99
CA GLU A 237 4.68 -20.76 3.99
C GLU A 237 3.30 -21.14 3.45
N LEU A 238 2.69 -20.32 2.59
CA LEU A 238 1.41 -20.58 1.95
C LEU A 238 1.49 -21.78 0.98
N TRP A 239 2.47 -21.79 0.05
CA TRP A 239 2.60 -22.81 -0.99
C TRP A 239 2.92 -24.21 -0.47
N GLY A 240 3.67 -24.33 0.63
CA GLY A 240 3.90 -25.61 1.31
C GLY A 240 2.70 -26.12 2.14
N ARG A 241 1.74 -25.25 2.44
CA ARG A 241 0.58 -25.51 3.33
C ARG A 241 -0.72 -25.79 2.56
N SER A 242 -0.97 -25.10 1.44
CA SER A 242 -2.20 -25.25 0.63
C SER A 242 -2.36 -26.64 -0.01
N SER A 243 -1.28 -27.32 -0.39
CA SER A 243 -1.33 -28.64 -1.03
C SER A 243 -1.84 -29.78 -0.13
N HIS A 244 -1.81 -29.62 1.20
CA HIS A 244 -2.25 -30.65 2.16
C HIS A 244 -3.55 -30.28 2.89
N LEU A 245 -3.81 -28.99 3.13
CA LEU A 245 -5.08 -28.56 3.73
C LEU A 245 -6.29 -28.93 2.86
N LEU A 246 -6.14 -28.86 1.52
CA LEU A 246 -7.17 -29.32 0.56
C LEU A 246 -7.29 -30.84 0.43
N ARG A 247 -6.33 -31.61 0.98
CA ARG A 247 -6.28 -33.08 0.87
C ARG A 247 -6.62 -33.81 2.16
N THR A 248 -6.99 -33.10 3.23
CA THR A 248 -7.48 -33.77 4.43
C THR A 248 -8.97 -34.03 4.22
N PRO A 249 -9.41 -35.28 3.95
CA PRO A 249 -10.84 -35.55 3.90
C PRO A 249 -11.41 -35.23 5.28
N LEU A 250 -12.50 -34.44 5.29
CA LEU A 250 -13.45 -34.49 6.40
C LEU A 250 -13.94 -35.95 6.44
N LEU A 251 -13.33 -36.76 7.30
CA LEU A 251 -13.80 -38.12 7.56
C LEU A 251 -15.26 -37.99 8.05
N PRO A 252 -16.21 -38.71 7.44
CA PRO A 252 -17.56 -38.75 7.98
C PRO A 252 -17.47 -39.36 9.38
N ALA A 253 -18.08 -38.69 10.36
CA ALA A 253 -18.37 -39.31 11.64
C ALA A 253 -19.32 -40.50 11.36
N GLY A 254 -18.76 -41.71 11.34
CA GLY A 254 -19.54 -42.93 11.21
C GLY A 254 -20.36 -43.19 12.48
N GLY A 255 -21.63 -43.51 12.28
CA GLY A 255 -22.36 -44.42 13.16
C GLY A 255 -22.06 -45.88 12.81
#